data_AF-E4UCR1-F1
#
_entry.id   AF-E4UCR1-F1
#
_cell.length_a   1.000
_cell.length_b   1.000
_cell.length_c   1.000
_cell.angle_alpha   90.00
_cell.angle_beta   90.00
_cell.angle_gamma   90.00
#
_symmetry.space_group_name_H-M   'P 1'
#
loop_
_entity.id
_entity.type
_entity.pdbx_description
1 polymer ?
#
loop_
_entity_poly.entity_id
_entity_poly.type
_entity_poly.pdbx_seq_one_letter_code
_entity_poly.pdbx_strand_id
1 'polypeptide(L)'
;MKSGMNARLVAAHLLSCVTRKRISLTCLLDPERGDIAFRKLSHKDQALVRAILSTTLRFLPRIDAVLDLLLVSSLSKKKQSLRQLFRISIAQILYLDVADYAVVDLAVEQAKRDQENRHFSNLVNSILRRVSREKTELLQRFSSISVIPQWFKKRLEDFYGKESTYCISQACLTPSYVDLTVKSDIEIWANKLNAVVLPTGGIRLREFRGSVSSLPGFAEGVWWVQDASASIPVQLFGPLNGLSVLDLCAAPGGKTAQLILSGAKVTALDISNNRLEKLQHNLNRLRLCADNIIEGDAFDYRPKKLFDAVLVDAPCSSTGTMRRHPDVLWTRDAEDIVRSACFQERLLLHGLALVKPGGIVVFSNCSLDKQDSEDVVRKVLRSSLIPVEIMSLNNASWNNMAMAITPEGWLRITPDMLGEIEGVPSGMDGFFAVALRRLIVQN
;
A
#
# COMPACT_ATOMS: atom_id res chain seq x y z
N MET A 1 -3.76 32.04 15.63
CA MET A 1 -4.38 31.32 14.49
C MET A 1 -5.47 30.42 15.02
N LYS A 2 -6.60 30.26 14.32
CA LYS A 2 -7.65 29.32 14.76
C LYS A 2 -7.10 27.89 14.83
N SER A 3 -7.61 27.11 15.80
CA SER A 3 -7.21 25.71 15.99
C SER A 3 -7.46 24.89 14.72
N GLY A 4 -6.51 24.05 14.33
CA GLY A 4 -6.59 23.21 13.13
C GLY A 4 -6.47 23.96 11.78
N MET A 5 -6.16 25.25 11.79
CA MET A 5 -5.96 26.03 10.56
C MET A 5 -4.68 25.62 9.80
N ASN A 6 -3.58 25.47 10.53
CA ASN A 6 -2.30 25.06 9.95
C ASN A 6 -2.38 23.66 9.30
N ALA A 7 -3.13 22.75 9.91
CA ALA A 7 -3.38 21.43 9.33
C ALA A 7 -4.04 21.54 7.95
N ARG A 8 -5.04 22.39 7.76
CA ARG A 8 -5.76 22.56 6.48
C ARG A 8 -4.90 23.23 5.41
N LEU A 9 -4.09 24.22 5.80
CA LEU A 9 -3.11 24.84 4.90
C LEU A 9 -2.09 23.80 4.39
N VAL A 10 -1.53 23.00 5.31
CA VAL A 10 -0.58 21.93 4.96
C VAL A 10 -1.28 20.87 4.10
N ALA A 11 -2.49 20.44 4.44
CA ALA A 11 -3.23 19.45 3.65
C ALA A 11 -3.49 19.93 2.21
N ALA A 12 -3.89 21.18 2.00
CA ALA A 12 -4.08 21.73 0.64
C ALA A 12 -2.76 21.77 -0.17
N HIS A 13 -1.66 22.18 0.47
CA HIS A 13 -0.32 22.18 -0.13
C HIS A 13 0.15 20.77 -0.50
N LEU A 14 0.04 19.81 0.41
CA LEU A 14 0.45 18.43 0.17
C LEU A 14 -0.42 17.74 -0.88
N LEU A 15 -1.73 18.00 -0.91
CA LEU A 15 -2.62 17.49 -1.96
C LEU A 15 -2.18 17.99 -3.35
N SER A 16 -1.73 19.24 -3.44
CA SER A 16 -1.13 19.79 -4.67
C SER A 16 0.15 19.07 -5.06
N CYS A 17 1.04 18.76 -4.10
CA CYS A 17 2.26 18.00 -4.35
C CYS A 17 1.96 16.59 -4.89
N VAL A 18 0.98 15.89 -4.31
CA VAL A 18 0.56 14.56 -4.78
C VAL A 18 -0.01 14.65 -6.19
N THR A 19 -1.04 15.46 -6.39
CA THR A 19 -1.82 15.46 -7.66
C THR A 19 -1.11 16.15 -8.82
N ARG A 20 -0.12 17.02 -8.57
CA ARG A 20 0.61 17.74 -9.64
C ARG A 20 2.05 17.30 -9.81
N LYS A 21 2.77 17.16 -8.69
CA LYS A 21 4.19 16.78 -8.72
C LYS A 21 4.39 15.26 -8.65
N ARG A 22 3.30 14.49 -8.51
CA ARG A 22 3.30 13.02 -8.41
C ARG A 22 4.22 12.50 -7.29
N ILE A 23 4.32 13.25 -6.20
CA ILE A 23 5.11 12.86 -5.01
C ILE A 23 4.20 12.04 -4.10
N SER A 24 4.66 10.87 -3.66
CA SER A 24 3.88 9.99 -2.77
C SER A 24 3.65 10.60 -1.39
N LEU A 25 2.52 10.24 -0.77
CA LEU A 25 2.21 10.63 0.60
C LEU A 25 3.21 10.04 1.59
N THR A 26 3.68 8.81 1.37
CA THR A 26 4.69 8.19 2.23
C THR A 26 5.96 9.05 2.32
N CYS A 27 6.38 9.64 1.20
CA CYS A 27 7.51 10.57 1.17
C CYS A 27 7.18 11.90 1.89
N LEU A 28 6.04 12.51 1.56
CA LEU A 28 5.64 13.80 2.10
C LEU A 28 5.35 13.78 3.61
N LEU A 29 4.86 12.66 4.14
CA LEU A 29 4.40 12.49 5.52
C LEU A 29 5.41 11.74 6.40
N ASP A 30 6.61 11.47 5.90
CA ASP A 30 7.70 10.85 6.67
C ASP A 30 8.06 11.76 7.88
N PRO A 31 8.06 11.23 9.11
CA PRO A 31 8.30 12.04 10.31
C PRO A 31 9.68 12.72 10.35
N GLU A 32 10.69 12.13 9.71
CA GLU A 32 12.07 12.58 9.79
C GLU A 32 12.46 13.42 8.57
N ARG A 33 12.04 13.00 7.38
CA ARG A 33 12.50 13.58 6.10
C ARG A 33 11.37 14.14 5.22
N GLY A 34 10.13 14.08 5.69
CA GLY A 34 8.97 14.60 4.97
C GLY A 34 8.91 16.13 4.91
N ASP A 35 7.79 16.64 4.40
CA ASP A 35 7.57 18.08 4.21
C ASP A 35 7.79 18.86 5.52
N ILE A 36 8.53 19.96 5.45
CA ILE A 36 8.91 20.77 6.61
C ILE A 36 7.69 21.32 7.33
N ALA A 37 6.67 21.75 6.59
CA ALA A 37 5.46 22.32 7.18
C ALA A 37 4.65 21.24 7.90
N PHE A 38 4.64 20.00 7.39
CA PHE A 38 4.02 18.86 8.07
C PHE A 38 4.72 18.50 9.37
N ARG A 39 6.05 18.38 9.37
CA ARG A 39 6.83 18.01 10.58
C ARG A 39 6.71 19.02 11.72
N LYS A 40 6.49 20.30 11.41
CA LYS A 40 6.28 21.37 12.41
C LYS A 40 4.90 21.32 13.09
N LEU A 41 3.96 20.51 12.59
CA LEU A 41 2.63 20.37 13.18
C LEU A 41 2.67 19.51 14.45
N SER A 42 1.70 19.75 15.35
CA SER A 42 1.44 18.87 16.49
C SER A 42 1.05 17.46 16.04
N HIS A 43 1.26 16.43 16.86
CA HIS A 43 0.84 15.05 16.51
C HIS A 43 -0.65 14.94 16.16
N LYS A 44 -1.50 15.71 16.85
CA LYS A 44 -2.94 15.78 16.58
C LYS A 44 -3.22 16.37 15.19
N ASP A 45 -2.54 17.46 14.84
CA ASP A 45 -2.69 18.09 13.52
C ASP A 45 -2.11 17.21 12.40
N GLN A 46 -1.00 16.50 12.65
CA GLN A 46 -0.45 15.54 11.70
C GLN A 46 -1.42 14.39 11.42
N ALA A 47 -2.09 13.87 12.45
CA ALA A 47 -3.13 12.85 12.29
C ALA A 47 -4.32 13.38 11.48
N LEU A 48 -4.74 14.63 11.74
CA LEU A 48 -5.79 15.28 10.96
C LEU A 48 -5.39 15.45 9.48
N VAL A 49 -4.15 15.89 9.19
CA VAL A 49 -3.64 16.00 7.82
C VAL A 49 -3.66 14.65 7.10
N ARG A 50 -3.20 13.57 7.77
CA ARG A 50 -3.26 12.21 7.23
C ARG A 50 -4.69 11.81 6.88
N ALA A 51 -5.64 12.01 7.80
CA ALA A 51 -7.05 11.70 7.59
C ALA A 51 -7.64 12.49 6.40
N ILE A 52 -7.39 13.81 6.35
CA ILE A 52 -7.87 14.66 5.26
C ILE A 52 -7.30 14.20 3.92
N LEU A 53 -5.99 14.00 3.82
CA LEU A 53 -5.33 13.63 2.56
C LEU A 53 -5.78 12.25 2.06
N SER A 54 -5.74 11.23 2.92
CA SER A 54 -6.15 9.87 2.54
C SER A 54 -7.61 9.82 2.11
N THR A 55 -8.51 10.48 2.83
CA THR A 55 -9.93 10.53 2.46
C THR A 55 -10.15 11.34 1.18
N THR A 56 -9.48 12.48 1.01
CA THR A 56 -9.61 13.30 -0.20
C THR A 56 -9.16 12.54 -1.44
N LEU A 57 -8.02 11.84 -1.38
CA LEU A 57 -7.49 11.08 -2.51
C LEU A 57 -8.32 9.83 -2.81
N ARG A 58 -8.85 9.17 -1.78
CA ARG A 58 -9.71 7.99 -1.95
C ARG A 58 -11.00 8.34 -2.68
N PHE A 59 -11.64 9.46 -2.31
CA PHE A 59 -12.92 9.87 -2.90
C PHE A 59 -12.76 10.95 -4.00
N LEU A 60 -11.55 11.15 -4.52
CA LEU A 60 -11.24 12.30 -5.37
C LEU A 60 -12.17 12.44 -6.59
N PRO A 61 -12.50 11.37 -7.36
CA PRO A 61 -13.44 11.47 -8.47
C PRO A 61 -14.84 11.95 -8.05
N ARG A 62 -15.32 11.47 -6.91
CA ARG A 62 -16.65 11.84 -6.37
C ARG A 62 -16.64 13.28 -5.88
N ILE A 63 -15.58 13.68 -5.20
CA ILE A 63 -15.37 15.05 -4.71
C ILE A 63 -15.29 16.03 -5.89
N ASP A 64 -14.55 15.67 -6.94
CA ASP A 64 -14.46 16.49 -8.15
C ASP A 64 -15.82 16.60 -8.86
N ALA A 65 -16.60 15.51 -8.92
CA ALA A 65 -17.95 15.55 -9.50
C ALA A 65 -18.92 16.45 -8.70
N VAL A 66 -18.86 16.42 -7.35
CA VAL A 66 -19.60 17.35 -6.49
C VAL A 66 -19.18 18.79 -6.77
N LEU A 67 -17.87 19.04 -6.86
CA LEU A 67 -17.34 20.38 -7.10
C LEU A 67 -17.75 20.92 -8.48
N ASP A 68 -17.66 20.08 -9.52
CA ASP A 68 -18.01 20.45 -10.90
C ASP A 68 -19.53 20.67 -11.07
N LEU A 69 -20.38 20.00 -10.28
CA LEU A 69 -21.83 20.28 -10.24
C LEU A 69 -22.15 21.67 -9.65
N LEU A 70 -21.40 22.08 -8.62
CA LEU A 70 -21.69 23.29 -7.85
C LEU A 70 -21.02 24.55 -8.42
N LEU A 71 -20.00 24.39 -9.27
CA LEU A 71 -19.30 25.48 -9.93
C LEU A 71 -19.90 25.75 -11.32
N VAL A 72 -20.64 26.86 -11.44
CA VAL A 72 -21.28 27.31 -12.71
C VAL A 72 -20.24 27.67 -13.79
N SER A 73 -19.04 28.10 -13.38
CA SER A 73 -17.89 28.25 -14.27
C SER A 73 -16.80 27.30 -13.81
N SER A 74 -16.28 26.49 -14.73
CA SER A 74 -15.05 25.72 -14.54
C SER A 74 -14.00 26.66 -13.95
N LEU A 75 -13.69 26.51 -12.67
CA LEU A 75 -12.54 27.19 -12.07
C LEU A 75 -11.38 26.86 -12.98
N SER A 76 -10.88 27.86 -13.72
CA SER A 76 -9.85 27.64 -14.71
C SER A 76 -8.75 26.78 -14.08
N LYS A 77 -8.18 25.83 -14.84
CA LYS A 77 -7.09 24.96 -14.36
C LYS A 77 -5.90 25.75 -13.77
N LYS A 78 -5.86 27.08 -13.89
CA LYS A 78 -4.90 27.98 -13.25
C LYS A 78 -5.16 28.24 -11.75
N LYS A 79 -6.41 28.15 -11.25
CA LYS A 79 -6.76 28.40 -9.82
C LYS A 79 -6.69 27.13 -8.96
N GLN A 80 -5.53 26.48 -8.98
CA GLN A 80 -5.35 25.17 -8.33
C GLN A 80 -5.40 25.23 -6.81
N SER A 81 -4.85 26.29 -6.19
CA SER A 81 -4.90 26.48 -4.72
C SER A 81 -6.35 26.41 -4.20
N LEU A 82 -7.26 27.13 -4.88
CA LEU A 82 -8.68 27.13 -4.56
C LEU A 82 -9.35 25.77 -4.78
N ARG A 83 -9.00 25.05 -5.85
CA ARG A 83 -9.52 23.70 -6.09
C ARG A 83 -9.09 22.72 -4.99
N GLN A 84 -7.84 22.79 -4.52
CA GLN A 84 -7.40 21.93 -3.41
C GLN A 84 -8.09 22.29 -2.10
N LEU A 85 -8.31 23.58 -1.83
CA LEU A 85 -9.10 24.05 -0.69
C LEU A 85 -10.51 23.45 -0.71
N PHE A 86 -11.20 23.49 -1.86
CA PHE A 86 -12.51 22.86 -2.00
C PHE A 86 -12.45 21.35 -1.78
N ARG A 87 -11.50 20.66 -2.42
CA ARG A 87 -11.37 19.19 -2.30
C ARG A 87 -11.18 18.74 -0.85
N ILE A 88 -10.25 19.35 -0.11
CA ILE A 88 -10.04 19.00 1.30
C ILE A 88 -11.25 19.34 2.17
N SER A 89 -11.98 20.41 1.84
CA SER A 89 -13.14 20.86 2.62
C SER A 89 -14.36 19.97 2.37
N ILE A 90 -14.62 19.61 1.13
CA ILE A 90 -15.68 18.67 0.73
C ILE A 90 -15.39 17.28 1.33
N ALA A 91 -14.14 16.83 1.30
CA ALA A 91 -13.75 15.56 1.93
C ALA A 91 -14.07 15.56 3.44
N GLN A 92 -13.79 16.67 4.13
CA GLN A 92 -14.10 16.81 5.54
C GLN A 92 -15.61 16.79 5.81
N ILE A 93 -16.41 17.54 5.04
CA ILE A 93 -17.87 17.62 5.23
C ILE A 93 -18.54 16.28 4.92
N LEU A 94 -18.16 15.62 3.83
CA LEU A 94 -18.87 14.44 3.34
C LEU A 94 -18.41 13.14 4.01
N TYR A 95 -17.12 12.99 4.32
CA TYR A 95 -16.54 11.69 4.65
C TYR A 95 -15.76 11.66 5.97
N LEU A 96 -15.56 12.79 6.66
CA LEU A 96 -14.93 12.83 7.97
C LEU A 96 -15.93 13.29 9.03
N ASP A 97 -15.70 12.87 10.27
CA ASP A 97 -16.47 13.31 11.43
C ASP A 97 -15.89 14.63 11.98
N VAL A 98 -16.09 15.71 11.23
CA VAL A 98 -15.65 17.06 11.60
C VAL A 98 -16.85 18.00 11.49
N ALA A 99 -17.06 18.85 12.49
CA ALA A 99 -18.19 19.78 12.49
C ALA A 99 -18.19 20.71 11.25
N ASP A 100 -19.25 20.63 10.45
CA ASP A 100 -19.39 21.33 9.16
C ASP A 100 -19.12 22.84 9.28
N TYR A 101 -19.67 23.50 10.31
CA TYR A 101 -19.49 24.94 10.52
C TYR A 101 -18.01 25.32 10.69
N ALA A 102 -17.22 24.46 11.34
CA ALA A 102 -15.80 24.69 11.56
C ALA A 102 -15.01 24.51 10.26
N VAL A 103 -15.37 23.54 9.43
CA VAL A 103 -14.77 23.33 8.10
C VAL A 103 -15.01 24.56 7.21
N VAL A 104 -16.26 25.04 7.15
CA VAL A 104 -16.64 26.21 6.36
C VAL A 104 -15.88 27.46 6.82
N ASP A 105 -15.89 27.75 8.12
CA ASP A 105 -15.23 28.94 8.68
C ASP A 105 -13.71 28.95 8.39
N LEU A 106 -13.04 27.81 8.60
CA LEU A 106 -11.61 27.69 8.33
C LEU A 106 -11.29 27.77 6.83
N ALA A 107 -12.12 27.20 5.96
CA ALA A 107 -11.96 27.30 4.51
C ALA A 107 -12.11 28.74 4.02
N VAL A 108 -13.07 29.50 4.56
CA VAL A 108 -13.25 30.93 4.25
C VAL A 108 -12.05 31.74 4.73
N GLU A 109 -11.54 31.46 5.93
CA GLU A 109 -10.32 32.11 6.44
C GLU A 109 -9.10 31.77 5.57
N GLN A 110 -9.00 30.53 5.09
CA GLN A 110 -7.92 30.09 4.20
C GLN A 110 -7.96 30.86 2.87
N ALA A 111 -9.14 31.00 2.27
CA ALA A 111 -9.31 31.77 1.05
C ALA A 111 -8.93 33.24 1.24
N LYS A 112 -9.26 33.86 2.40
CA LYS A 112 -8.93 35.27 2.69
C LYS A 112 -7.43 35.54 2.83
N ARG A 113 -6.67 34.54 3.31
CA ARG A 113 -5.21 34.62 3.50
C ARG A 113 -4.44 34.53 2.18
N ASP A 114 -4.99 33.80 1.21
CA ASP A 114 -4.40 33.67 -0.11
C ASP A 114 -4.73 34.93 -0.93
N GLN A 115 -3.69 35.68 -1.31
CA GLN A 115 -3.84 36.95 -2.04
C GLN A 115 -4.60 36.75 -3.37
N GLU A 116 -4.37 35.64 -4.06
CA GLU A 116 -5.02 35.34 -5.33
C GLU A 116 -6.47 34.91 -5.15
N ASN A 117 -6.81 34.31 -4.01
CA ASN A 117 -8.13 33.70 -3.78
C ASN A 117 -9.03 34.48 -2.82
N ARG A 118 -8.57 35.61 -2.27
CA ARG A 118 -9.32 36.44 -1.31
C ARG A 118 -10.72 36.81 -1.78
N HIS A 119 -10.87 37.18 -3.06
CA HIS A 119 -12.15 37.57 -3.64
C HIS A 119 -13.15 36.41 -3.77
N PHE A 120 -12.71 35.17 -3.65
CA PHE A 120 -13.57 33.98 -3.65
C PHE A 120 -14.07 33.56 -2.27
N SER A 121 -13.75 34.29 -1.19
CA SER A 121 -14.16 33.89 0.17
C SER A 121 -15.68 33.71 0.30
N ASN A 122 -16.47 34.54 -0.38
CA ASN A 122 -17.93 34.45 -0.39
C ASN A 122 -18.43 33.23 -1.17
N LEU A 123 -17.76 32.90 -2.29
CA LEU A 123 -18.05 31.71 -3.09
C LEU A 123 -17.72 30.43 -2.31
N VAL A 124 -16.57 30.41 -1.62
CA VAL A 124 -16.18 29.30 -0.74
C VAL A 124 -17.24 29.07 0.34
N ASN A 125 -17.69 30.14 1.00
CA ASN A 125 -18.74 30.06 2.01
C ASN A 125 -20.05 29.51 1.43
N SER A 126 -20.53 30.06 0.30
CA SER A 126 -21.82 29.67 -0.28
C SER A 126 -21.82 28.21 -0.75
N ILE A 127 -20.76 27.77 -1.43
CA ILE A 127 -20.62 26.39 -1.92
C ILE A 127 -20.52 25.41 -0.76
N LEU A 128 -19.62 25.63 0.21
CA LEU A 128 -19.42 24.67 1.30
C LEU A 128 -20.64 24.59 2.23
N ARG A 129 -21.36 25.70 2.44
CA ARG A 129 -22.66 25.67 3.14
C ARG A 129 -23.70 24.86 2.38
N ARG A 130 -23.71 24.95 1.04
CA ARG A 130 -24.59 24.13 0.20
C ARG A 130 -24.24 22.65 0.31
N VAL A 131 -22.95 22.29 0.23
CA VAL A 131 -22.48 20.90 0.42
C VAL A 131 -22.90 20.34 1.77
N SER A 132 -22.79 21.13 2.84
CA SER A 132 -23.22 20.73 4.19
C SER A 132 -24.74 20.47 4.26
N ARG A 133 -25.57 21.35 3.68
CA ARG A 133 -27.03 21.17 3.65
C ARG A 133 -27.50 20.00 2.78
N GLU A 134 -26.85 19.78 1.64
CA GLU A 134 -27.22 18.76 0.65
C GLU A 134 -26.42 17.45 0.81
N LYS A 135 -25.79 17.22 1.99
CA LYS A 135 -24.83 16.11 2.22
C LYS A 135 -25.36 14.74 1.79
N THR A 136 -26.54 14.36 2.25
CA THR A 136 -27.15 13.05 1.96
C THR A 136 -27.45 12.87 0.48
N GLU A 137 -28.01 13.91 -0.16
CA GLU A 137 -28.35 13.89 -1.59
C GLU A 137 -27.08 13.77 -2.45
N LEU A 138 -26.03 14.54 -2.12
CA LEU A 138 -24.75 14.50 -2.85
C LEU A 138 -24.07 13.13 -2.73
N LEU A 139 -24.06 12.54 -1.53
CA LEU A 139 -23.51 11.20 -1.30
C LEU A 139 -24.25 10.14 -2.12
N GLN A 140 -25.59 10.19 -2.15
CA GLN A 140 -26.39 9.26 -2.93
C GLN A 140 -26.20 9.46 -4.44
N ARG A 141 -26.26 10.70 -4.91
CA ARG A 141 -26.14 11.06 -6.33
C ARG A 141 -24.83 10.61 -6.96
N PHE A 142 -23.72 10.72 -6.22
CA PHE A 142 -22.38 10.39 -6.73
C PHE A 142 -21.84 9.04 -6.23
N SER A 143 -22.69 8.23 -5.59
CA SER A 143 -22.32 6.89 -5.10
C SER A 143 -21.89 5.93 -6.22
N SER A 144 -22.45 6.08 -7.42
CA SER A 144 -22.16 5.23 -8.59
C SER A 144 -20.85 5.58 -9.30
N ILE A 145 -20.26 6.75 -9.02
CA ILE A 145 -18.97 7.13 -9.60
C ILE A 145 -17.87 6.25 -8.99
N SER A 146 -17.09 5.60 -9.86
CA SER A 146 -15.91 4.84 -9.47
C SER A 146 -14.88 5.74 -8.78
N VAL A 147 -14.31 5.26 -7.68
CA VAL A 147 -13.18 5.93 -7.02
C VAL A 147 -11.84 5.66 -7.71
N ILE A 148 -11.80 4.66 -8.58
CA ILE A 148 -10.63 4.33 -9.39
C ILE A 148 -10.61 5.23 -10.64
N PRO A 149 -9.52 5.95 -10.94
CA PRO A 149 -9.43 6.81 -12.11
C PRO A 149 -9.51 6.02 -13.42
N GLN A 150 -10.02 6.66 -14.47
CA GLN A 150 -10.34 6.01 -15.74
C GLN A 150 -9.17 5.25 -16.36
N TRP A 151 -7.94 5.79 -16.24
CA TRP A 151 -6.74 5.17 -16.80
C TRP A 151 -6.50 3.77 -16.20
N PHE A 152 -6.73 3.60 -14.90
CA PHE A 152 -6.50 2.33 -14.21
C PHE A 152 -7.74 1.44 -14.25
N LYS A 153 -8.93 2.03 -14.15
CA LYS A 153 -10.20 1.31 -14.28
C LYS A 153 -10.25 0.48 -15.56
N LYS A 154 -9.88 1.06 -16.70
CA LYS A 154 -9.84 0.34 -17.98
C LYS A 154 -8.95 -0.91 -17.91
N ARG A 155 -7.78 -0.80 -17.27
CA ARG A 155 -6.82 -1.90 -17.15
C ARG A 155 -7.34 -3.02 -16.25
N LEU A 156 -8.03 -2.66 -15.17
CA LEU A 156 -8.71 -3.63 -14.32
C LEU A 156 -9.85 -4.32 -15.07
N GLU A 157 -10.67 -3.57 -15.82
CA GLU A 157 -11.78 -4.15 -16.60
C GLU A 157 -11.26 -5.10 -17.70
N ASP A 158 -10.15 -4.74 -18.35
CA ASP A 158 -9.51 -5.57 -19.38
C ASP A 158 -8.92 -6.87 -18.82
N PHE A 159 -8.57 -6.93 -17.52
CA PHE A 159 -7.96 -8.10 -16.90
C PHE A 159 -8.93 -8.93 -16.04
N TYR A 160 -9.67 -8.29 -15.14
CA TYR A 160 -10.56 -8.95 -14.18
C TYR A 160 -12.03 -8.95 -14.62
N GLY A 161 -12.38 -8.18 -15.67
CA GLY A 161 -13.77 -7.94 -16.05
C GLY A 161 -14.44 -6.82 -15.23
N LYS A 162 -15.62 -6.39 -15.68
CA LYS A 162 -16.35 -5.25 -15.10
C LYS A 162 -16.85 -5.52 -13.69
N GLU A 163 -17.35 -6.72 -13.42
CA GLU A 163 -17.91 -7.10 -12.11
C GLU A 163 -16.83 -7.14 -11.03
N SER A 164 -15.75 -7.89 -11.25
CA SER A 164 -14.60 -7.92 -10.35
C SER A 164 -13.98 -6.54 -10.15
N THR A 165 -13.88 -5.72 -11.21
CA THR A 165 -13.39 -4.34 -11.09
C THR A 165 -14.28 -3.49 -10.19
N TYR A 166 -15.59 -3.69 -10.25
CA TYR A 166 -16.53 -3.03 -9.35
C TYR A 166 -16.31 -3.49 -7.91
N CYS A 167 -16.19 -4.79 -7.64
CA CYS A 167 -15.90 -5.33 -6.30
C CYS A 167 -14.57 -4.78 -5.72
N ILE A 168 -13.51 -4.78 -6.52
CA ILE A 168 -12.21 -4.16 -6.17
C ILE A 168 -12.42 -2.68 -5.80
N SER A 169 -13.15 -1.92 -6.63
CA SER A 169 -13.42 -0.52 -6.36
C SER A 169 -14.22 -0.29 -5.07
N GLN A 170 -15.16 -1.17 -4.72
CA GLN A 170 -15.94 -1.08 -3.48
C GLN A 170 -15.06 -1.39 -2.26
N ALA A 171 -14.22 -2.42 -2.33
CA ALA A 171 -13.26 -2.75 -1.27
C ALA A 171 -12.28 -1.59 -1.01
N CYS A 172 -12.01 -0.76 -2.02
CA CYS A 172 -11.15 0.42 -1.91
C CYS A 172 -11.77 1.61 -1.17
N LEU A 173 -13.09 1.58 -0.92
CA LEU A 173 -13.78 2.65 -0.18
C LEU A 173 -13.51 2.58 1.32
N THR A 174 -13.20 1.40 1.85
CA THR A 174 -12.88 1.22 3.27
C THR A 174 -11.38 1.38 3.51
N PRO A 175 -10.97 2.12 4.57
CA PRO A 175 -9.58 2.12 5.00
C PRO A 175 -9.08 0.71 5.31
N SER A 176 -7.79 0.47 5.07
CA SER A 176 -7.16 -0.80 5.47
C SER A 176 -7.10 -0.94 7.00
N TYR A 177 -7.32 -2.16 7.48
CA TYR A 177 -7.19 -2.52 8.89
C TYR A 177 -5.72 -2.69 9.28
N VAL A 178 -5.48 -2.78 10.59
CA VAL A 178 -4.15 -3.09 11.12
C VAL A 178 -4.04 -4.61 11.26
N ASP A 179 -3.24 -5.18 10.36
CA ASP A 179 -2.88 -6.59 10.37
C ASP A 179 -1.50 -6.77 10.99
N LEU A 180 -1.36 -7.80 11.81
CA LEU A 180 -0.15 -8.12 12.55
C LEU A 180 0.28 -9.55 12.25
N THR A 181 1.59 -9.77 12.13
CA THR A 181 2.17 -11.10 12.19
C THR A 181 2.75 -11.33 13.58
N VAL A 182 2.36 -12.45 14.20
CA VAL A 182 2.74 -12.84 15.56
C VAL A 182 3.76 -13.96 15.50
N LYS A 183 4.80 -13.91 16.34
CA LYS A 183 5.87 -14.92 16.34
C LYS A 183 5.41 -16.31 16.79
N SER A 184 4.54 -16.36 17.80
CA SER A 184 4.02 -17.58 18.42
C SER A 184 2.67 -17.29 19.09
N ASP A 185 1.93 -18.34 19.44
CA ASP A 185 0.74 -18.25 20.28
C ASP A 185 -0.34 -17.31 19.72
N ILE A 186 -0.64 -17.47 18.42
CA ILE A 186 -1.53 -16.57 17.66
C ILE A 186 -2.89 -16.36 18.33
N GLU A 187 -3.51 -17.41 18.86
CA GLU A 187 -4.81 -17.37 19.55
C GLU A 187 -4.75 -16.55 20.85
N ILE A 188 -3.64 -16.65 21.59
CA ILE A 188 -3.46 -15.91 22.85
C ILE A 188 -3.36 -14.41 22.54
N TRP A 189 -2.59 -14.05 21.51
CA TRP A 189 -2.44 -12.66 21.10
C TRP A 189 -3.66 -12.09 20.40
N ALA A 190 -4.40 -12.91 19.65
CA ALA A 190 -5.68 -12.51 19.07
C ALA A 190 -6.65 -12.06 20.17
N ASN A 191 -6.81 -12.86 21.23
CA ASN A 191 -7.63 -12.53 22.38
C ASN A 191 -7.12 -11.28 23.12
N LYS A 192 -5.82 -11.21 23.41
CA LYS A 192 -5.22 -10.10 24.17
C LYS A 192 -5.32 -8.74 23.45
N LEU A 193 -5.32 -8.74 22.13
CA LEU A 193 -5.36 -7.53 21.31
C LEU A 193 -6.76 -7.22 20.75
N ASN A 194 -7.80 -7.96 21.15
CA ASN A 194 -9.14 -7.85 20.59
C ASN A 194 -9.12 -7.95 19.05
N ALA A 195 -8.55 -9.04 18.55
CA ALA A 195 -8.27 -9.29 17.15
C ALA A 195 -8.84 -10.64 16.70
N VAL A 196 -8.95 -10.83 15.39
CA VAL A 196 -9.35 -12.10 14.77
C VAL A 196 -8.16 -12.75 14.08
N VAL A 197 -8.10 -14.08 14.11
CA VAL A 197 -7.09 -14.84 13.36
C VAL A 197 -7.49 -14.85 11.89
N LEU A 198 -6.55 -14.50 11.02
CA LEU A 198 -6.74 -14.49 9.58
C LEU A 198 -6.35 -15.83 8.97
N PRO A 199 -7.01 -16.26 7.87
CA PRO A 199 -6.63 -17.47 7.14
C PRO A 199 -5.17 -17.44 6.66
N THR A 200 -4.62 -16.25 6.44
CA THR A 200 -3.23 -16.04 6.00
C THR A 200 -2.17 -16.24 7.10
N GLY A 201 -2.58 -16.59 8.33
CA GLY A 201 -1.67 -16.87 9.46
C GLY A 201 -1.27 -15.65 10.30
N GLY A 202 -1.91 -14.50 10.08
CA GLY A 202 -1.77 -13.30 10.91
C GLY A 202 -3.00 -13.02 11.78
N ILE A 203 -3.02 -11.88 12.46
CA ILE A 203 -4.21 -11.40 13.18
C ILE A 203 -4.61 -10.01 12.71
N ARG A 204 -5.91 -9.70 12.75
CA ARG A 204 -6.47 -8.38 12.42
C ARG A 204 -7.16 -7.77 13.63
N LEU A 205 -6.78 -6.55 13.99
CA LEU A 205 -7.42 -5.82 15.07
C LEU A 205 -8.88 -5.49 14.71
N ARG A 206 -9.83 -5.79 15.61
CA ARG A 206 -11.25 -5.46 15.44
C ARG A 206 -11.46 -3.94 15.43
N GLU A 207 -10.79 -3.28 16.36
CA GLU A 207 -10.74 -1.84 16.47
C GLU A 207 -9.33 -1.38 16.83
N PHE A 208 -8.91 -0.25 16.27
CA PHE A 208 -7.64 0.35 16.61
C PHE A 208 -7.76 1.87 16.66
N ARG A 209 -7.41 2.42 17.82
CA ARG A 209 -7.29 3.86 18.05
C ARG A 209 -5.95 4.13 18.74
N GLY A 210 -5.25 5.17 18.28
CA GLY A 210 -3.97 5.58 18.88
C GLY A 210 -2.75 5.12 18.08
N SER A 211 -1.64 4.88 18.79
CA SER A 211 -0.37 4.49 18.18
C SER A 211 -0.19 2.98 18.21
N VAL A 212 0.37 2.41 17.14
CA VAL A 212 0.71 0.99 17.11
C VAL A 212 1.73 0.67 18.18
N SER A 213 2.63 1.62 18.46
CA SER A 213 3.69 1.46 19.45
C SER A 213 3.18 1.35 20.89
N SER A 214 1.94 1.75 21.17
CA SER A 214 1.33 1.61 22.50
C SER A 214 0.58 0.29 22.71
N LEU A 215 0.47 -0.55 21.68
CA LEU A 215 -0.21 -1.84 21.80
C LEU A 215 0.65 -2.84 22.61
N PRO A 216 0.04 -3.68 23.46
CA PRO A 216 0.74 -4.71 24.21
C PRO A 216 1.58 -5.63 23.29
N GLY A 217 2.80 -5.97 23.69
CA GLY A 217 3.68 -6.85 22.92
C GLY A 217 4.53 -6.14 21.85
N PHE A 218 4.28 -4.84 21.57
CA PHE A 218 5.07 -4.09 20.60
C PHE A 218 6.52 -3.90 21.07
N ALA A 219 6.73 -3.41 22.29
CA ALA A 219 8.05 -3.12 22.83
C ALA A 219 8.85 -4.40 23.09
N GLU A 220 8.17 -5.48 23.48
CA GLU A 220 8.74 -6.80 23.70
C GLU A 220 9.06 -7.54 22.39
N GLY A 221 8.61 -6.99 21.26
CA GLY A 221 8.89 -7.53 19.93
C GLY A 221 8.14 -8.81 19.63
N VAL A 222 6.94 -9.00 20.15
CA VAL A 222 6.18 -10.26 19.98
C VAL A 222 5.54 -10.37 18.60
N TRP A 223 5.26 -9.22 17.98
CA TRP A 223 4.64 -9.11 16.67
C TRP A 223 5.15 -7.86 15.93
N TRP A 224 4.83 -7.78 14.64
CA TRP A 224 5.02 -6.60 13.81
C TRP A 224 3.81 -6.37 12.90
N VAL A 225 3.66 -5.14 12.42
CA VAL A 225 2.62 -4.79 11.44
C VAL A 225 3.01 -5.34 10.07
N GLN A 226 2.12 -6.12 9.47
CA GLN A 226 2.27 -6.66 8.14
C GLN A 226 0.89 -6.98 7.58
N ASP A 227 0.59 -6.49 6.38
CA ASP A 227 -0.67 -6.78 5.70
C ASP A 227 -0.87 -8.29 5.51
N ALA A 228 -2.12 -8.74 5.58
CA ALA A 228 -2.48 -10.14 5.35
C ALA A 228 -1.95 -10.71 4.02
N SER A 229 -1.90 -9.91 2.95
CA SER A 229 -1.36 -10.38 1.67
C SER A 229 0.17 -10.31 1.62
N ALA A 230 0.79 -9.42 2.39
CA ALA A 230 2.24 -9.31 2.47
C ALA A 230 2.89 -10.42 3.30
N SER A 231 2.13 -11.17 4.10
CA SER A 231 2.63 -12.29 4.91
C SER A 231 2.78 -13.61 4.14
N ILE A 232 2.18 -13.68 2.94
CA ILE A 232 2.03 -14.86 2.10
C ILE A 232 3.31 -15.28 1.37
N PRO A 233 4.13 -14.38 0.78
CA PRO A 233 5.26 -14.78 -0.07
C PRO A 233 6.25 -15.72 0.62
N VAL A 234 6.55 -15.49 1.90
CA VAL A 234 7.50 -16.33 2.64
C VAL A 234 6.97 -17.76 2.82
N GLN A 235 5.65 -17.93 2.89
CA GLN A 235 5.02 -19.25 3.03
C GLN A 235 5.18 -20.11 1.77
N LEU A 236 5.41 -19.49 0.60
CA LEU A 236 5.60 -20.19 -0.68
C LEU A 236 6.90 -20.99 -0.77
N PHE A 237 7.89 -20.69 0.08
CA PHE A 237 9.13 -21.46 0.11
C PHE A 237 8.98 -22.86 0.73
N GLY A 238 7.96 -23.07 1.58
CA GLY A 238 7.89 -24.25 2.44
C GLY A 238 8.94 -24.21 3.56
N PRO A 239 9.47 -25.37 4.01
CA PRO A 239 10.44 -25.43 5.09
C PRO A 239 11.76 -24.72 4.76
N LEU A 240 12.15 -23.75 5.59
CA LEU A 240 13.37 -22.94 5.40
C LEU A 240 14.47 -23.16 6.45
N ASN A 241 14.25 -24.06 7.41
CA ASN A 241 15.14 -24.23 8.56
C ASN A 241 16.59 -24.55 8.14
N GLY A 242 17.52 -23.68 8.52
CA GLY A 242 18.95 -23.80 8.24
C GLY A 242 19.38 -23.43 6.81
N LEU A 243 18.44 -23.11 5.91
CA LEU A 243 18.73 -22.74 4.53
C LEU A 243 19.30 -21.32 4.43
N SER A 244 20.21 -21.11 3.49
CA SER A 244 20.70 -19.77 3.14
C SER A 244 19.70 -19.06 2.23
N VAL A 245 19.16 -17.92 2.68
CA VAL A 245 18.15 -17.16 1.95
C VAL A 245 18.61 -15.73 1.73
N LEU A 246 18.45 -15.24 0.51
CA LEU A 246 18.63 -13.83 0.16
C LEU A 246 17.28 -13.14 0.06
N ASP A 247 17.12 -12.03 0.77
CA ASP A 247 15.98 -11.12 0.62
C ASP A 247 16.41 -9.90 -0.21
N LEU A 248 15.98 -9.86 -1.48
CA LEU A 248 16.23 -8.75 -2.39
C LEU A 248 15.18 -7.67 -2.20
N CYS A 249 15.64 -6.42 -2.04
CA CYS A 249 14.80 -5.26 -1.72
C CYS A 249 14.12 -5.39 -0.34
N ALA A 250 14.89 -5.90 0.64
CA ALA A 250 14.42 -6.38 1.92
C ALA A 250 13.71 -5.33 2.80
N ALA A 251 14.03 -4.05 2.66
CA ALA A 251 13.55 -3.05 3.58
C ALA A 251 12.05 -2.74 3.36
N PRO A 252 11.24 -2.49 4.41
CA PRO A 252 11.60 -2.22 5.79
C PRO A 252 11.71 -3.47 6.71
N GLY A 253 11.76 -4.69 6.16
CA GLY A 253 12.17 -5.89 6.89
C GLY A 253 11.07 -6.82 7.40
N GLY A 254 9.80 -6.60 7.05
CA GLY A 254 8.71 -7.48 7.49
C GLY A 254 8.86 -8.91 6.96
N LYS A 255 9.16 -9.05 5.66
CA LYS A 255 9.43 -10.37 5.04
C LYS A 255 10.75 -10.96 5.50
N THR A 256 11.78 -10.13 5.71
CA THR A 256 13.05 -10.55 6.34
C THR A 256 12.81 -11.17 7.72
N ALA A 257 12.00 -10.53 8.56
CA ALA A 257 11.65 -11.05 9.89
C ALA A 257 10.91 -12.39 9.80
N GLN A 258 10.00 -12.55 8.84
CA GLN A 258 9.34 -13.83 8.57
C GLN A 258 10.32 -14.92 8.14
N LEU A 259 11.25 -14.61 7.24
CA LEU A 259 12.28 -15.56 6.80
C LEU A 259 13.14 -16.05 7.97
N ILE A 260 13.59 -15.13 8.83
CA ILE A 260 14.37 -15.46 10.04
C ILE A 260 13.52 -16.31 11.00
N LEU A 261 12.25 -15.95 11.21
CA LEU A 261 11.34 -16.70 12.09
C LEU A 261 11.09 -18.13 11.57
N SER A 262 11.08 -18.33 10.25
CA SER A 262 11.00 -19.64 9.60
C SER A 262 12.31 -20.47 9.68
N GLY A 263 13.34 -19.96 10.39
CA GLY A 263 14.61 -20.64 10.63
C GLY A 263 15.66 -20.45 9.54
N ALA A 264 15.45 -19.53 8.59
CA ALA A 264 16.42 -19.25 7.54
C ALA A 264 17.64 -18.46 8.05
N LYS A 265 18.79 -18.66 7.39
CA LYS A 265 19.97 -17.80 7.50
C LYS A 265 19.88 -16.70 6.45
N VAL A 266 19.54 -15.49 6.88
CA VAL A 266 19.07 -14.45 5.97
C VAL A 266 20.14 -13.42 5.68
N THR A 267 20.39 -13.17 4.40
CA THR A 267 21.07 -11.97 3.93
C THR A 267 20.04 -10.99 3.39
N ALA A 268 19.97 -9.80 3.98
CA ALA A 268 19.06 -8.74 3.56
C ALA A 268 19.81 -7.71 2.70
N LEU A 269 19.31 -7.42 1.50
CA LEU A 269 19.90 -6.46 0.58
C LEU A 269 18.89 -5.39 0.18
N ASP A 270 19.26 -4.12 0.32
CA ASP A 270 18.47 -2.99 -0.19
C ASP A 270 19.40 -1.86 -0.64
N ILE A 271 18.97 -1.08 -1.63
CA ILE A 271 19.76 0.04 -2.16
C ILE A 271 19.77 1.25 -1.23
N SER A 272 18.81 1.35 -0.30
CA SER A 272 18.64 2.53 0.55
C SER A 272 19.14 2.30 1.97
N ASN A 273 20.27 2.90 2.34
CA ASN A 273 20.78 2.88 3.73
C ASN A 273 19.69 3.28 4.75
N ASN A 274 18.93 4.35 4.49
CA ASN A 274 17.86 4.81 5.38
C ASN A 274 16.78 3.73 5.60
N ARG A 275 16.40 2.98 4.55
CA ARG A 275 15.43 1.90 4.71
C ARG A 275 16.07 0.71 5.44
N LEU A 276 17.36 0.45 5.25
CA LEU A 276 18.11 -0.56 6.00
C LEU A 276 18.23 -0.21 7.49
N GLU A 277 18.42 1.06 7.85
CA GLU A 277 18.38 1.52 9.24
C GLU A 277 17.03 1.19 9.89
N LYS A 278 15.92 1.43 9.16
CA LYS A 278 14.57 1.04 9.62
C LYS A 278 14.42 -0.47 9.76
N LEU A 279 14.96 -1.25 8.81
CA LEU A 279 14.98 -2.72 8.88
C LEU A 279 15.75 -3.19 10.13
N GLN A 280 16.96 -2.66 10.37
CA GLN A 280 17.79 -3.02 11.52
C GLN A 280 17.08 -2.66 12.83
N HIS A 281 16.45 -1.48 12.91
CA HIS A 281 15.66 -1.08 14.08
C HIS A 281 14.51 -2.05 14.35
N ASN A 282 13.77 -2.45 13.30
CA ASN A 282 12.69 -3.42 13.41
C ASN A 282 13.19 -4.79 13.88
N LEU A 283 14.27 -5.30 13.29
CA LEU A 283 14.86 -6.58 13.68
C LEU A 283 15.34 -6.55 15.14
N ASN A 284 16.02 -5.49 15.56
CA ASN A 284 16.47 -5.30 16.93
C ASN A 284 15.30 -5.30 17.92
N ARG A 285 14.23 -4.53 17.64
CA ARG A 285 13.00 -4.55 18.46
C ARG A 285 12.41 -5.94 18.53
N LEU A 286 12.36 -6.64 17.40
CA LEU A 286 11.90 -8.01 17.30
C LEU A 286 12.90 -9.02 17.88
N ARG A 287 14.08 -8.65 18.39
CA ARG A 287 15.10 -9.61 18.84
C ARG A 287 15.40 -10.69 17.79
N LEU A 288 15.35 -10.31 16.51
CA LEU A 288 15.72 -11.11 15.36
C LEU A 288 16.99 -10.52 14.76
N CYS A 289 17.83 -11.35 14.15
CA CYS A 289 19.07 -10.91 13.52
C CYS A 289 19.17 -11.54 12.13
N ALA A 290 19.44 -10.73 11.12
CA ALA A 290 19.89 -11.23 9.82
C ALA A 290 21.39 -11.56 9.93
N ASP A 291 21.85 -12.58 9.20
CA ASP A 291 23.27 -12.94 9.14
C ASP A 291 24.10 -11.82 8.49
N ASN A 292 23.53 -11.17 7.47
CA ASN A 292 24.15 -10.03 6.80
C ASN A 292 23.10 -9.01 6.40
N ILE A 293 23.46 -7.72 6.49
CA ILE A 293 22.69 -6.61 5.93
C ILE A 293 23.62 -5.83 5.01
N ILE A 294 23.22 -5.70 3.75
CA ILE A 294 24.06 -5.18 2.68
C ILE A 294 23.35 -4.00 2.02
N GLU A 295 23.99 -2.83 2.08
CA GLU A 295 23.62 -1.70 1.22
C GLU A 295 24.24 -1.89 -0.16
N GLY A 296 23.41 -1.87 -1.20
CA GLY A 296 23.91 -1.91 -2.57
C GLY A 296 22.80 -2.07 -3.61
N ASP A 297 23.15 -1.80 -4.87
CA ASP A 297 22.28 -2.18 -5.99
C ASP A 297 22.25 -3.71 -6.10
N ALA A 298 21.04 -4.27 -6.15
CA ALA A 298 20.84 -5.69 -6.34
C ALA A 298 21.59 -6.19 -7.59
N PHE A 299 21.62 -5.42 -8.68
CA PHE A 299 22.27 -5.82 -9.93
C PHE A 299 23.79 -5.86 -9.86
N ASP A 300 24.41 -5.25 -8.85
CA ASP A 300 25.86 -5.26 -8.65
C ASP A 300 26.28 -6.35 -7.64
N TYR A 301 25.33 -6.92 -6.91
CA TYR A 301 25.61 -7.92 -5.90
C TYR A 301 26.05 -9.26 -6.51
N ARG A 302 27.24 -9.73 -6.15
CA ARG A 302 27.81 -11.00 -6.61
C ARG A 302 28.30 -11.80 -5.40
N PRO A 303 27.49 -12.72 -4.85
CA PRO A 303 27.89 -13.50 -3.70
C PRO A 303 28.92 -14.55 -4.11
N LYS A 304 29.84 -14.90 -3.19
CA LYS A 304 30.82 -15.98 -3.41
C LYS A 304 30.18 -17.36 -3.51
N LYS A 305 29.02 -17.54 -2.88
CA LYS A 305 28.23 -18.78 -2.87
C LYS A 305 26.79 -18.44 -3.23
N LEU A 306 26.18 -19.27 -4.07
CA LEU A 306 24.76 -19.15 -4.39
C LEU A 306 23.90 -19.53 -3.17
N PHE A 307 22.69 -18.98 -3.12
CA PHE A 307 21.72 -19.20 -2.04
C PHE A 307 20.86 -20.45 -2.31
N ASP A 308 20.31 -21.03 -1.26
CA ASP A 308 19.31 -22.11 -1.37
C ASP A 308 17.96 -21.57 -1.82
N ALA A 309 17.62 -20.35 -1.39
CA ALA A 309 16.43 -19.64 -1.81
C ALA A 309 16.66 -18.12 -1.94
N VAL A 310 15.87 -17.47 -2.79
CA VAL A 310 15.89 -16.01 -2.99
C VAL A 310 14.46 -15.47 -2.98
N LEU A 311 14.19 -14.50 -2.11
CA LEU A 311 12.96 -13.70 -2.15
C LEU A 311 13.22 -12.45 -2.99
N VAL A 312 12.37 -12.23 -3.99
CA VAL A 312 12.34 -11.04 -4.83
C VAL A 312 11.04 -10.28 -4.52
N ASP A 313 11.07 -9.41 -3.51
CA ASP A 313 9.97 -8.48 -3.20
C ASP A 313 10.14 -7.21 -4.05
N ALA A 314 9.63 -7.29 -5.28
CA ALA A 314 10.10 -6.41 -6.33
C ALA A 314 9.47 -5.00 -6.22
N PRO A 315 10.27 -3.92 -6.37
CA PRO A 315 9.74 -2.56 -6.50
C PRO A 315 8.72 -2.49 -7.64
N CYS A 316 7.50 -2.06 -7.33
CA CYS A 316 6.37 -2.12 -8.26
C CYS A 316 5.52 -0.86 -8.29
N SER A 317 4.48 -0.88 -9.14
CA SER A 317 3.50 0.19 -9.23
C SER A 317 2.75 0.45 -7.91
N SER A 318 2.74 -0.52 -7.00
CA SER A 318 2.05 -0.49 -5.70
C SER A 318 0.52 -0.34 -5.81
N THR A 319 -0.04 -0.58 -6.99
CA THR A 319 -1.48 -0.36 -7.28
C THR A 319 -2.39 -1.23 -6.40
N GLY A 320 -1.91 -2.37 -5.91
CA GLY A 320 -2.65 -3.20 -4.97
C GLY A 320 -2.80 -2.61 -3.58
N THR A 321 -1.97 -1.63 -3.20
CA THR A 321 -2.00 -1.01 -1.87
C THR A 321 -2.96 0.18 -1.76
N MET A 322 -3.81 0.44 -2.76
CA MET A 322 -4.59 1.68 -2.86
C MET A 322 -5.57 1.92 -1.68
N ARG A 323 -5.91 0.88 -0.91
CA ARG A 323 -6.69 1.00 0.34
C ARG A 323 -5.93 1.75 1.42
N ARG A 324 -4.63 1.44 1.54
CA ARG A 324 -3.67 2.01 2.49
C ARG A 324 -3.06 3.31 1.94
N HIS A 325 -2.73 3.31 0.66
CA HIS A 325 -2.05 4.38 -0.07
C HIS A 325 -2.89 4.86 -1.25
N PRO A 326 -4.00 5.60 -1.01
CA PRO A 326 -4.89 6.07 -2.08
C PRO A 326 -4.19 7.04 -3.04
N ASP A 327 -3.04 7.61 -2.66
CA ASP A 327 -2.18 8.44 -3.50
C ASP A 327 -1.57 7.70 -4.69
N VAL A 328 -1.41 6.38 -4.63
CA VAL A 328 -0.81 5.58 -5.71
C VAL A 328 -1.56 5.80 -7.04
N LEU A 329 -2.89 5.87 -7.01
CA LEU A 329 -3.72 6.08 -8.20
C LEU A 329 -3.52 7.44 -8.88
N TRP A 330 -2.92 8.40 -8.17
CA TRP A 330 -2.72 9.79 -8.60
C TRP A 330 -1.26 10.15 -8.85
N THR A 331 -0.34 9.33 -8.33
CA THR A 331 1.11 9.50 -8.50
C THR A 331 1.68 8.59 -9.58
N ARG A 332 0.93 7.56 -9.99
CA ARG A 332 1.32 6.61 -11.03
C ARG A 332 0.52 6.78 -12.32
N ASP A 333 1.11 6.32 -13.42
CA ASP A 333 0.44 6.16 -14.71
C ASP A 333 0.84 4.84 -15.40
N ALA A 334 0.39 4.67 -16.65
CA ALA A 334 0.68 3.47 -17.43
C ALA A 334 2.18 3.32 -17.77
N GLU A 335 2.92 4.42 -17.94
CA GLU A 335 4.35 4.36 -18.23
C GLU A 335 5.14 3.88 -17.02
N ASP A 336 4.72 4.27 -15.80
CA ASP A 336 5.29 3.73 -14.56
C ASP A 336 5.14 2.20 -14.44
N ILE A 337 4.02 1.65 -14.88
CA ILE A 337 3.78 0.19 -14.88
C ILE A 337 4.74 -0.49 -15.84
N VAL A 338 4.90 0.04 -17.07
CA VAL A 338 5.84 -0.49 -18.06
C VAL A 338 7.27 -0.46 -17.52
N ARG A 339 7.70 0.66 -16.94
CA ARG A 339 9.04 0.78 -16.35
C ARG A 339 9.27 -0.21 -15.21
N SER A 340 8.26 -0.37 -14.35
CA SER A 340 8.29 -1.34 -13.25
C SER A 340 8.42 -2.76 -13.79
N ALA A 341 7.61 -3.15 -14.79
CA ALA A 341 7.67 -4.47 -15.41
C ALA A 341 9.06 -4.78 -15.98
N CYS A 342 9.67 -3.84 -16.72
CA CYS A 342 11.02 -4.03 -17.28
C CYS A 342 12.09 -4.17 -16.19
N PHE A 343 12.00 -3.39 -15.11
CA PHE A 343 12.93 -3.50 -13.98
C PHE A 343 12.77 -4.85 -13.26
N GLN A 344 11.53 -5.25 -13.00
CA GLN A 344 11.21 -6.50 -12.30
C GLN A 344 11.60 -7.74 -13.10
N GLU A 345 11.45 -7.72 -14.43
CA GLU A 345 11.91 -8.79 -15.31
C GLU A 345 13.42 -9.02 -15.16
N ARG A 346 14.21 -7.94 -15.20
CA ARG A 346 15.65 -8.00 -14.97
C ARG A 346 15.97 -8.49 -13.56
N LEU A 347 15.27 -7.98 -12.55
CA LEU A 347 15.51 -8.33 -11.15
C LEU A 347 15.18 -9.80 -10.87
N LEU A 348 14.11 -10.33 -11.46
CA LEU A 348 13.73 -11.74 -11.34
C LEU A 348 14.77 -12.66 -12.00
N LEU A 349 15.22 -12.34 -13.21
CA LEU A 349 16.32 -13.05 -13.87
C LEU A 349 17.60 -13.01 -13.02
N HIS A 350 17.87 -11.87 -12.38
CA HIS A 350 19.01 -11.74 -11.49
C HIS A 350 18.87 -12.61 -10.23
N GLY A 351 17.69 -12.60 -9.58
CA GLY A 351 17.40 -13.48 -8.44
C GLY A 351 17.57 -14.97 -8.78
N LEU A 352 17.13 -15.38 -9.98
CA LEU A 352 17.34 -16.74 -10.50
C LEU A 352 18.83 -17.08 -10.72
N ALA A 353 19.66 -16.11 -11.09
CA ALA A 353 21.10 -16.33 -11.21
C ALA A 353 21.80 -16.51 -9.85
N LEU A 354 21.23 -15.95 -8.78
CA LEU A 354 21.77 -15.99 -7.41
C LEU A 354 21.38 -17.25 -6.62
N VAL A 355 20.43 -18.05 -7.13
CA VAL A 355 20.00 -19.30 -6.49
C VAL A 355 20.73 -20.52 -7.08
N LYS A 356 21.03 -21.52 -6.25
CA LYS A 356 21.60 -22.80 -6.71
C LYS A 356 20.66 -23.51 -7.70
N PRO A 357 21.18 -24.35 -8.61
CA PRO A 357 20.35 -25.30 -9.34
C PRO A 357 19.52 -26.15 -8.36
N GLY A 358 18.22 -26.31 -8.63
CA GLY A 358 17.24 -26.94 -7.73
C GLY A 358 16.69 -26.02 -6.63
N GLY A 359 17.27 -24.84 -6.42
CA GLY A 359 16.82 -23.87 -5.43
C GLY A 359 15.58 -23.07 -5.88
N ILE A 360 15.01 -22.33 -4.93
CA ILE A 360 13.69 -21.70 -5.07
C ILE A 360 13.82 -20.18 -5.11
N VAL A 361 13.11 -19.54 -6.04
CA VAL A 361 12.91 -18.09 -6.06
C VAL A 361 11.43 -17.80 -5.85
N VAL A 362 11.10 -17.02 -4.82
CA VAL A 362 9.77 -16.45 -4.70
C VAL A 362 9.80 -15.03 -5.24
N PHE A 363 9.05 -14.80 -6.30
CA PHE A 363 8.80 -13.46 -6.83
C PHE A 363 7.49 -12.95 -6.29
N SER A 364 7.47 -11.71 -5.81
CA SER A 364 6.26 -11.08 -5.31
C SER A 364 6.25 -9.58 -5.54
N ASN A 365 5.04 -9.02 -5.64
CA ASN A 365 4.82 -7.59 -5.65
C ASN A 365 3.39 -7.23 -5.17
N CYS A 366 3.18 -5.96 -4.83
CA CYS A 366 1.86 -5.43 -4.44
C CYS A 366 1.16 -4.67 -5.59
N SER A 367 1.16 -5.24 -6.80
CA SER A 367 0.45 -4.70 -7.97
C SER A 367 -0.85 -5.45 -8.25
N LEU A 368 -1.83 -4.77 -8.84
CA LEU A 368 -3.03 -5.38 -9.43
C LEU A 368 -2.96 -5.47 -10.96
N ASP A 369 -1.93 -4.90 -11.57
CA ASP A 369 -1.77 -4.92 -13.02
C ASP A 369 -1.03 -6.19 -13.45
N LYS A 370 -1.54 -6.86 -14.49
CA LYS A 370 -0.88 -8.06 -15.01
C LYS A 370 0.47 -7.79 -15.66
N GLN A 371 0.66 -6.56 -16.16
CA GLN A 371 1.82 -6.20 -16.96
C GLN A 371 3.11 -6.17 -16.14
N ASP A 372 3.05 -5.71 -14.89
CA ASP A 372 4.16 -5.77 -13.94
C ASP A 372 4.03 -6.97 -12.99
N SER A 373 3.29 -8.02 -13.36
CA SER A 373 3.09 -9.21 -12.53
C SER A 373 3.17 -10.50 -13.37
N GLU A 374 2.05 -11.09 -13.79
CA GLU A 374 2.02 -12.35 -14.53
C GLU A 374 2.79 -12.24 -15.85
N ASP A 375 2.71 -11.12 -16.55
CA ASP A 375 3.39 -10.95 -17.83
C ASP A 375 4.92 -10.93 -17.65
N VAL A 376 5.44 -10.44 -16.52
CA VAL A 376 6.86 -10.54 -16.16
C VAL A 376 7.26 -12.00 -16.01
N VAL A 377 6.49 -12.78 -15.26
CA VAL A 377 6.76 -14.21 -15.03
C VAL A 377 6.67 -14.99 -16.34
N ARG A 378 5.64 -14.75 -17.17
CA ARG A 378 5.49 -15.41 -18.49
C ARG A 378 6.67 -15.13 -19.41
N LYS A 379 7.23 -13.93 -19.40
CA LYS A 379 8.44 -13.61 -20.18
C LYS A 379 9.66 -14.37 -19.66
N VAL A 380 9.85 -14.41 -18.34
CA VAL A 380 10.97 -15.14 -17.72
C VAL A 380 10.87 -16.64 -18.01
N LEU A 381 9.68 -17.24 -17.89
CA LEU A 381 9.45 -18.67 -18.21
C LEU A 381 9.74 -19.01 -19.68
N ARG A 382 9.53 -18.07 -20.61
CA ARG A 382 9.84 -18.25 -22.03
C ARG A 382 11.32 -18.02 -22.36
N SER A 383 12.07 -17.41 -21.45
CA SER A 383 13.49 -17.13 -21.64
C SER A 383 14.31 -18.42 -21.51
N SER A 384 15.22 -18.66 -22.45
CA SER A 384 16.12 -19.82 -22.42
C SER A 384 17.35 -19.63 -21.53
N LEU A 385 17.52 -18.45 -20.91
CA LEU A 385 18.73 -18.11 -20.14
C LEU A 385 18.92 -18.97 -18.89
N ILE A 386 17.85 -19.18 -18.12
CA ILE A 386 17.86 -20.01 -16.91
C ILE A 386 16.58 -20.84 -16.92
N PRO A 387 16.66 -22.16 -17.14
CA PRO A 387 15.47 -23.00 -17.18
C PRO A 387 14.84 -23.06 -15.78
N VAL A 388 13.54 -22.80 -15.73
CA VAL A 388 12.74 -22.69 -14.51
C VAL A 388 11.38 -23.34 -14.68
N GLU A 389 10.82 -23.83 -13.58
CA GLU A 389 9.45 -24.31 -13.52
C GLU A 389 8.67 -23.61 -12.41
N ILE A 390 7.35 -23.50 -12.58
CA ILE A 390 6.46 -23.01 -11.53
C ILE A 390 6.28 -24.13 -10.51
N MET A 391 6.50 -23.82 -9.23
CA MET A 391 6.13 -24.74 -8.16
C MET A 391 4.63 -24.64 -7.92
N SER A 392 3.90 -25.67 -8.35
CA SER A 392 2.45 -25.75 -8.13
C SER A 392 2.14 -25.73 -6.64
N LEU A 393 1.21 -24.86 -6.24
CA LEU A 393 0.71 -24.78 -4.88
C LEU A 393 -0.36 -25.85 -4.69
N ASN A 394 -0.15 -26.74 -3.72
CA ASN A 394 -1.20 -27.67 -3.33
C ASN A 394 -2.31 -26.91 -2.59
N ASN A 395 -3.53 -26.90 -3.16
CA ASN A 395 -4.71 -26.24 -2.61
C ASN A 395 -5.01 -26.63 -1.15
N ALA A 396 -4.68 -27.85 -0.75
CA ALA A 396 -4.91 -28.36 0.61
C ALA A 396 -3.97 -27.74 1.67
N SER A 397 -2.85 -27.14 1.26
CA SER A 397 -1.82 -26.62 2.16
C SER A 397 -2.07 -25.16 2.58
N TRP A 398 -3.02 -24.48 1.94
CA TRP A 398 -3.22 -23.03 2.07
C TRP A 398 -4.59 -22.72 2.67
N ASN A 399 -4.64 -22.68 4.01
CA ASN A 399 -5.74 -22.26 4.90
C ASN A 399 -6.80 -21.36 4.21
N ASN A 400 -7.74 -21.94 3.46
CA ASN A 400 -8.86 -21.25 2.80
C ASN A 400 -8.50 -20.11 1.82
N MET A 401 -7.27 -20.04 1.31
CA MET A 401 -6.85 -19.07 0.29
C MET A 401 -6.77 -19.68 -1.12
N ALA A 402 -7.35 -20.87 -1.32
CA ALA A 402 -7.33 -21.59 -2.59
C ALA A 402 -7.92 -20.76 -3.75
N MET A 403 -8.88 -19.87 -3.48
CA MET A 403 -9.46 -18.98 -4.49
C MET A 403 -8.47 -17.95 -5.07
N ALA A 404 -7.36 -17.68 -4.38
CA ALA A 404 -6.30 -16.80 -4.87
C ALA A 404 -5.26 -17.52 -5.74
N ILE A 405 -5.27 -18.87 -5.76
CA ILE A 405 -4.39 -19.67 -6.63
C ILE A 405 -5.01 -19.70 -8.03
N THR A 406 -4.28 -19.22 -9.02
CA THR A 406 -4.74 -19.26 -10.42
C THR A 406 -4.47 -20.63 -11.05
N PRO A 407 -5.13 -20.96 -12.18
CA PRO A 407 -4.88 -22.21 -12.90
C PRO A 407 -3.41 -22.42 -13.32
N GLU A 408 -2.65 -21.34 -13.52
CA GLU A 408 -1.21 -21.40 -13.84
C GLU A 408 -0.31 -21.71 -12.63
N GLY A 409 -0.84 -21.71 -11.41
CA GLY A 409 -0.12 -22.11 -10.19
C GLY A 409 0.54 -20.96 -9.41
N TRP A 410 0.28 -19.71 -9.77
CA TRP A 410 0.69 -18.54 -8.99
C TRP A 410 -0.48 -17.94 -8.18
N LEU A 411 -0.16 -17.04 -7.25
CA LEU A 411 -1.13 -16.33 -6.43
C LEU A 411 -1.47 -14.96 -6.99
N ARG A 412 -2.77 -14.71 -7.12
CA ARG A 412 -3.35 -13.40 -7.42
C ARG A 412 -4.37 -13.05 -6.35
N ILE A 413 -4.06 -12.00 -5.59
CA ILE A 413 -4.92 -11.49 -4.52
C ILE A 413 -5.49 -10.15 -4.94
N THR A 414 -6.81 -10.00 -4.84
CA THR A 414 -7.50 -8.73 -5.03
C THR A 414 -8.11 -8.24 -3.71
N PRO A 415 -8.32 -6.91 -3.54
CA PRO A 415 -8.77 -6.36 -2.27
C PRO A 415 -10.12 -6.86 -1.75
N ASP A 416 -10.95 -7.44 -2.61
CA ASP A 416 -12.29 -7.95 -2.32
C ASP A 416 -12.34 -9.44 -1.91
N MET A 417 -11.24 -10.19 -2.05
CA MET A 417 -11.24 -11.64 -1.82
C MET A 417 -11.37 -12.06 -0.34
N LEU A 418 -10.87 -11.26 0.60
CA LEU A 418 -11.01 -11.56 2.03
C LEU A 418 -12.38 -11.07 2.50
N GLY A 419 -13.33 -11.98 2.72
CA GLY A 419 -14.65 -11.66 3.25
C GLY A 419 -14.61 -11.09 4.68
N GLU A 420 -15.79 -10.81 5.23
CA GLU A 420 -15.93 -10.47 6.64
C GLU A 420 -15.58 -11.70 7.50
N ILE A 421 -14.77 -11.50 8.54
CA ILE A 421 -14.35 -12.57 9.45
C ILE A 421 -14.77 -12.19 10.86
N GLU A 422 -15.73 -12.94 11.41
CA GLU A 422 -16.23 -12.76 12.79
C GLU A 422 -16.60 -11.31 13.15
N GLY A 423 -17.24 -10.56 12.25
CA GLY A 423 -17.60 -9.16 12.49
C GLY A 423 -16.49 -8.15 12.17
N VAL A 424 -15.31 -8.62 11.72
CA VAL A 424 -14.22 -7.76 11.25
C VAL A 424 -14.37 -7.51 9.75
N PRO A 425 -14.38 -6.25 9.31
CA PRO A 425 -14.67 -5.96 7.92
C PRO A 425 -13.63 -6.48 6.93
N SER A 426 -14.12 -6.67 5.71
CA SER A 426 -13.46 -7.35 4.61
C SER A 426 -12.20 -6.65 4.07
N GLY A 427 -11.42 -7.45 3.36
CA GLY A 427 -10.45 -7.04 2.38
C GLY A 427 -9.00 -7.07 2.84
N MET A 428 -8.08 -7.08 1.88
CA MET A 428 -6.62 -7.05 2.07
C MET A 428 -5.99 -6.15 1.00
N ASP A 429 -4.67 -5.94 1.02
CA ASP A 429 -4.00 -5.30 -0.10
C ASP A 429 -3.93 -6.26 -1.30
N GLY A 430 -4.06 -5.73 -2.52
CA GLY A 430 -3.87 -6.49 -3.75
C GLY A 430 -2.42 -6.93 -3.92
N PHE A 431 -2.21 -8.15 -4.37
CA PHE A 431 -0.89 -8.79 -4.32
C PHE A 431 -0.72 -9.86 -5.41
N PHE A 432 0.53 -10.08 -5.82
CA PHE A 432 0.94 -11.15 -6.72
C PHE A 432 2.14 -11.89 -6.14
N ALA A 433 2.15 -13.23 -6.22
CA ALA A 433 3.31 -14.01 -5.83
C ALA A 433 3.40 -15.33 -6.60
N VAL A 434 4.62 -15.78 -6.88
CA VAL A 434 4.91 -17.08 -7.49
C VAL A 434 6.18 -17.69 -6.92
N ALA A 435 6.19 -19.00 -6.69
CA ALA A 435 7.41 -19.76 -6.43
C ALA A 435 7.90 -20.41 -7.72
N LEU A 436 9.17 -20.17 -8.05
CA LEU A 436 9.86 -20.72 -9.21
C LEU A 436 11.01 -21.59 -8.73
N ARG A 437 11.17 -22.77 -9.34
CA ARG A 437 12.33 -23.64 -9.10
C ARG A 437 13.29 -23.52 -10.27
N ARG A 438 14.56 -23.25 -9.97
CA ARG A 438 15.63 -23.31 -10.98
C ARG A 438 15.91 -24.76 -11.32
N LEU A 439 15.81 -25.13 -12.59
CA LEU A 439 16.06 -26.51 -13.01
C LEU A 439 17.55 -26.86 -12.95
N ILE A 440 17.82 -28.14 -12.66
CA ILE A 440 19.17 -28.71 -12.72
C ILE A 440 19.40 -29.10 -14.17
N VAL A 441 20.26 -28.35 -14.87
CA VAL A 441 20.71 -28.76 -16.20
C VAL A 441 21.69 -29.90 -16.00
N GLN A 442 21.25 -31.12 -16.30
CA GLN A 442 22.16 -32.25 -16.46
C GLN A 442 22.98 -31.98 -17.72
N ASN A 443 24.30 -31.76 -17.56
CA ASN A 443 25.23 -31.71 -18.68
C ASN A 443 25.45 -33.10 -19.27
#